data_AF-A0A1R1YLJ4-F1
#
_entry.id   AF-A0A1R1YLJ4-F1
#
_cell.length_a   1.000
_cell.length_b   1.000
_cell.length_c   1.000
_cell.angle_alpha   90.00
_cell.angle_beta   90.00
_cell.angle_gamma   90.00
#
_symmetry.space_group_name_H-M   'P 1'
#
loop_
_entity.id
_entity.type
_entity.pdbx_description
1 polymer ?
#
loop_
_entity_poly.entity_id
_entity_poly.type
_entity_poly.pdbx_seq_one_letter_code
_entity_poly.pdbx_strand_id
1 'polypeptide(L)' 'MRAYEKAMRIANVSNASNCYLVDDSKNNVVAANKFGWKGVLVSETKPDDFDGECIHDIYKLPGVLTDIFSE' A
#
# COMPACT_ATOMS: atom_id res chain seq x y z
N MET A 1 9.34 9.78 -3.34
CA MET A 1 10.33 9.25 -2.37
C MET A 1 10.39 10.08 -1.09
N ARG A 2 10.67 11.39 -1.13
CA ARG A 2 10.73 12.25 0.09
C ARG A 2 9.52 12.14 1.03
N ALA A 3 8.32 11.92 0.49
CA ALA A 3 7.11 11.73 1.29
C ALA A 3 7.15 10.44 2.15
N TYR A 4 7.57 9.30 1.56
CA TYR A 4 7.69 8.03 2.26
C TYR A 4 8.78 8.05 3.33
N GLU A 5 9.96 8.61 3.02
CA GLU A 5 11.05 8.81 3.99
C GLU A 5 10.61 9.71 5.16
N LYS A 6 9.85 10.78 4.87
CA LYS A 6 9.29 11.66 5.90
C LYS A 6 8.26 10.90 6.74
N ALA A 7 7.38 10.12 6.13
CA ALA A 7 6.38 9.31 6.84
C ALA A 7 7.04 8.28 7.78
N MET A 8 8.04 7.53 7.29
CA MET A 8 8.81 6.58 8.10
C MET A 8 9.46 7.25 9.31
N ARG A 9 10.11 8.40 9.10
CA ARG A 9 10.75 9.16 10.18
C ARG A 9 9.75 9.66 11.22
N ILE A 10 8.57 10.15 10.80
CA ILE A 10 7.51 10.57 11.73
C ILE A 10 6.98 9.37 12.53
N ALA A 11 6.82 8.23 11.87
CA ALA A 11 6.34 7.00 12.49
C ALA A 11 7.43 6.23 13.28
N ASN A 12 8.67 6.73 13.31
CA ASN A 12 9.83 6.06 13.90
C ASN A 12 10.05 4.63 13.37
N VAL A 13 9.80 4.43 12.07
CA VAL A 13 10.04 3.17 11.36
C VAL A 13 11.29 3.30 10.51
N SER A 14 12.21 2.34 10.59
CA SER A 14 13.44 2.33 9.80
C SER A 14 13.44 1.29 8.67
N ASN A 15 12.59 0.28 8.75
CA ASN A 15 12.49 -0.77 7.74
C ASN A 15 11.24 -0.58 6.85
N ALA A 16 11.47 -0.31 5.57
CA ALA A 16 10.42 -0.13 4.57
C ALA A 16 9.53 -1.37 4.42
N SER A 17 10.07 -2.59 4.60
CA SER A 17 9.29 -3.83 4.47
C SER A 17 8.23 -4.00 5.56
N ASN A 18 8.30 -3.21 6.64
CA ASN A 18 7.31 -3.21 7.71
C ASN A 18 6.18 -2.19 7.46
N CYS A 19 6.19 -1.51 6.31
CA CYS A 19 5.24 -0.47 5.98
C CYS A 19 4.24 -0.94 4.93
N TYR A 20 2.99 -0.52 5.10
CA TYR A 20 1.89 -0.78 4.18
C TYR A 20 1.31 0.56 3.73
N LEU A 21 0.90 0.65 2.46
CA LEU A 21 0.13 1.79 1.94
C LEU A 21 -1.22 1.28 1.43
N VAL A 22 -2.29 1.95 1.84
CA VAL A 22 -3.62 1.82 1.25
C VAL A 22 -4.00 3.20 0.73
N ASP A 23 -4.21 3.34 -0.58
CA ASP A 23 -4.39 4.63 -1.25
C ASP A 23 -5.22 4.43 -2.54
N ASP A 24 -5.98 5.43 -2.95
CA ASP A 24 -6.79 5.43 -4.17
C ASP A 24 -6.02 5.91 -5.41
N SER A 25 -4.81 6.43 -5.23
CA SER A 25 -3.91 6.83 -6.31
C SER A 25 -2.99 5.69 -6.74
N LYS A 26 -3.19 5.19 -7.97
CA LYS A 26 -2.27 4.22 -8.64
C LYS A 26 -0.81 4.65 -8.52
N ASN A 27 -0.51 5.93 -8.73
CA ASN A 27 0.85 6.45 -8.70
C ASN A 27 1.49 6.36 -7.31
N ASN A 28 0.70 6.57 -6.26
CA ASN A 28 1.17 6.45 -4.88
C ASN A 28 1.46 4.99 -4.54
N VAL A 29 0.59 4.06 -4.95
CA VAL A 29 0.76 2.63 -4.70
C VAL A 29 1.97 2.08 -5.45
N VAL A 30 2.13 2.42 -6.74
CA VAL A 30 3.31 2.05 -7.53
C VAL A 30 4.60 2.60 -6.90
N ALA A 31 4.59 3.86 -6.45
CA ALA A 31 5.75 4.45 -5.81
C ALA A 31 6.06 3.83 -4.44
N ALA A 32 5.05 3.43 -3.67
CA ALA A 32 5.20 2.72 -2.41
C ALA A 32 5.85 1.34 -2.61
N ASN A 33 5.33 0.57 -3.58
CA ASN A 33 5.89 -0.73 -3.95
C ASN A 33 7.37 -0.61 -4.38
N LYS A 34 7.70 0.38 -5.21
CA LYS A 34 9.09 0.66 -5.62
C LYS A 34 9.99 1.09 -4.46
N PHE A 35 9.41 1.70 -3.42
CA PHE A 35 10.14 2.15 -2.23
C PHE A 35 10.34 1.02 -1.20
N GLY A 36 9.68 -0.12 -1.38
CA GLY A 36 9.79 -1.29 -0.50
C GLY A 36 8.64 -1.45 0.51
N TRP A 37 7.59 -0.62 0.41
CA TRP A 37 6.36 -0.81 1.16
C TRP A 37 5.45 -1.79 0.42
N LYS A 38 4.51 -2.42 1.14
CA LYS A 38 3.43 -3.21 0.53
C LYS A 38 2.24 -2.28 0.22
N GLY A 39 1.92 -2.07 -1.05
CA GLY A 39 0.86 -1.17 -1.49
C GLY A 39 -0.40 -1.88 -1.97
N VAL A 40 -1.58 -1.39 -1.54
CA VAL A 40 -2.90 -1.82 -1.98
C VAL A 40 -3.65 -0.63 -2.58
N LEU A 41 -4.10 -0.76 -3.83
CA LEU A 41 -4.92 0.23 -4.50
C LEU A 41 -6.40 0.02 -4.11
N VAL A 42 -7.06 1.08 -3.66
CA VAL A 42 -8.52 1.09 -3.49
C VAL A 42 -9.15 1.79 -4.69
N SER A 43 -9.81 1.05 -5.56
CA SER A 43 -10.38 1.61 -6.80
C SER A 43 -11.57 0.78 -7.27
N GLU A 44 -12.62 1.43 -7.75
CA GLU A 44 -13.79 0.77 -8.35
C GLU A 44 -13.41 -0.10 -9.55
N THR A 45 -12.39 0.30 -10.30
CA THR A 45 -11.86 -0.45 -11.44
C THR A 45 -10.36 -0.62 -11.33
N LYS A 46 -9.85 -1.84 -11.53
CA LYS A 46 -8.40 -2.09 -11.60
C LYS A 46 -7.86 -1.54 -12.93
N PRO A 47 -6.89 -0.61 -12.93
CA PRO A 47 -6.28 -0.12 -14.16
C PRO A 47 -5.56 -1.26 -14.90
N ASP A 48 -5.71 -1.34 -16.23
CA ASP A 48 -5.10 -2.40 -17.06
C ASP A 48 -3.58 -2.45 -16.94
N ASP A 49 -2.95 -1.30 -16.66
CA ASP A 49 -1.50 -1.14 -16.51
C ASP A 49 -1.02 -1.25 -15.04
N PHE A 50 -1.87 -1.74 -14.13
CA PHE A 50 -1.54 -1.88 -12.72
C PHE A 50 -1.39 -3.36 -12.30
N ASP A 51 -0.14 -3.76 -12.07
CA ASP A 51 0.24 -5.12 -11.68
C ASP A 51 0.28 -5.33 -10.14
N GLY A 52 -0.43 -4.49 -9.39
CA GLY A 52 -0.48 -4.57 -7.93
C GLY A 52 -1.78 -5.12 -7.37
N GLU A 53 -1.83 -5.23 -6.04
CA GLU A 53 -3.03 -5.57 -5.28
C GLU A 53 -4.06 -4.44 -5.40
N CYS A 54 -5.29 -4.77 -5.80
CA CYS A 54 -6.35 -3.80 -6.01
C CYS A 54 -7.66 -4.34 -5.43
N ILE A 55 -8.28 -3.57 -4.54
CA ILE A 55 -9.57 -3.88 -3.94
C ILE A 55 -10.58 -2.78 -4.28
N HIS A 56 -11.85 -3.16 -4.41
CA HIS A 56 -12.92 -2.22 -4.74
C HIS A 56 -13.50 -1.50 -3.52
N ASP A 57 -13.22 -2.02 -2.33
CA ASP A 57 -13.75 -1.50 -1.07
C ASP A 57 -12.73 -1.77 0.04
N ILE A 58 -12.53 -0.80 0.93
CA ILE A 58 -11.58 -0.89 2.04
C ILE A 58 -11.89 -2.05 3.01
N TYR A 59 -13.14 -2.49 3.12
CA TYR A 59 -13.54 -3.64 3.93
C TYR A 59 -13.05 -4.99 3.36
N LYS A 60 -12.41 -5.00 2.18
CA LYS A 60 -11.73 -6.17 1.63
C LYS A 60 -10.27 -6.31 2.09
N LEU A 61 -9.73 -5.32 2.81
CA LEU A 61 -8.37 -5.38 3.36
C LEU A 61 -8.05 -6.68 4.13
N PRO A 62 -8.95 -7.26 4.95
CA PRO A 62 -8.66 -8.52 5.63
C PRO A 62 -8.33 -9.69 4.68
N GLY A 63 -8.88 -9.68 3.46
CA GLY A 63 -8.62 -10.72 2.46
C GLY A 63 -7.29 -10.59 1.73
N VAL A 64 -6.65 -9.41 1.77
CA VAL A 64 -5.41 -9.12 1.02
C VAL A 64 -4.21 -8.82 1.92
N LEU A 65 -4.46 -8.35 3.14
CA LEU A 65 -3.45 -8.12 4.18
C LEU A 65 -3.62 -9.15 5.31
N THR A 66 -3.61 -10.43 4.96
CA THR A 66 -3.82 -11.56 5.89
C THR A 66 -2.74 -11.63 6.98
N ASP A 67 -1.57 -11.04 6.73
CA ASP A 67 -0.48 -10.86 7.68
C ASP A 67 -0.77 -9.83 8.79
N ILE A 68 -1.77 -8.96 8.60
CA ILE A 68 -2.20 -7.96 9.58
C ILE A 68 -3.53 -8.36 10.25
N PHE A 69 -4.46 -8.92 9.47
CA PHE A 69 -5.83 -9.19 9.91
C PHE A 69 -6.06 -10.64 10.38
N SER A 70 -5.00 -11.37 10.73
CA SER A 70 -5.10 -12.72 11.30
C SER A 70 -6.04 -12.74 12.52
N GLU A 71 -6.92 -13.75 12.59
CA GLU A 71 -7.82 -14.04 13.73
C GLU A 71 -7.08 -14.18 15.07
#